data_AF-A0A942NMK3-F1
#
_entry.id   AF-A0A942NMK3-F1
#
_cell.length_a   1.000
_cell.length_b   1.000
_cell.length_c   1.000
_cell.angle_alpha   90.00
_cell.angle_beta   90.00
_cell.angle_gamma   90.00
#
_symmetry.space_group_name_H-M   'P 1'
#
loop_
_entity.id
_entity.type
_entity.pdbx_description
1 polymer ?
#
loop_
_entity_poly.entity_id
_entity_poly.type
_entity_poly.pdbx_seq_one_letter_code
_entity_poly.pdbx_strand_id
1 'polypeptide(L)'
;MNIHAIKGFLRLARYFPMMVLLSACLKSTEPGLPPEVIKVYEKTGFNRIEFTKTIGHYLDDSDSLKLRAAYYLIENLERQYTVSYDIKDTAGNTITIDPLSFPTDREFLSYWNTLDSALAGLTYKPHKFVLDRDTIRAELLISTIDLAFETRSQAIGKRYNETDFFNYVLPYRFGNEVIENWRTRLPEVFPELHTFAGGDHTPEEAIAFVNQLVDSLFSFDGRFIKQAIPQLTEQLLENRRGNYEDLAYLKAKMLRCCGIPATIDYTPYLADSVNGFYWAVGQNSEGKFIPLIPKGTDYLFDAKQGRIAKVYRRTFHKQPNGLFRLKKTDLTTPPFLGHYDYMDVTEAYFQSLNIAVSRPCMDTLVYLGVYNDKQWRAIDWAFCKNDSISFTGCKAEIDYRLLRFSNKKLLHYPDGFLTKSALQ
;
A
#
# COMPACT_ATOMS: atom_id res chain seq x y z
N MET A 1 -66.20 -62.69 -14.04
CA MET A 1 -67.11 -61.82 -13.27
C MET A 1 -67.10 -62.31 -11.83
N ASN A 2 -66.73 -61.43 -10.89
CA ASN A 2 -66.77 -61.54 -9.41
C ASN A 2 -65.99 -62.69 -8.71
N ILE A 3 -65.16 -62.48 -7.66
CA ILE A 3 -65.31 -61.75 -6.35
C ILE A 3 -66.16 -62.61 -5.39
N HIS A 4 -65.73 -63.00 -4.16
CA HIS A 4 -64.61 -62.58 -3.29
C HIS A 4 -64.13 -63.70 -2.31
N ALA A 5 -62.83 -63.72 -1.98
CA ALA A 5 -62.17 -64.44 -0.88
C ALA A 5 -60.67 -64.01 -0.80
N ILE A 6 -59.90 -64.05 0.30
CA ILE A 6 -60.17 -64.02 1.76
C ILE A 6 -58.90 -63.47 2.51
N LYS A 7 -58.93 -63.30 3.83
CA LYS A 7 -57.78 -62.86 4.69
C LYS A 7 -56.62 -63.88 4.71
N GLY A 8 -55.37 -63.42 4.88
CA GLY A 8 -54.28 -64.29 5.38
C GLY A 8 -52.83 -63.81 5.22
N PHE A 9 -52.25 -63.29 6.30
CA PHE A 9 -50.83 -63.42 6.72
C PHE A 9 -49.68 -63.52 5.67
N LEU A 10 -48.79 -62.51 5.74
CA LEU A 10 -47.32 -62.64 5.72
C LEU A 10 -46.64 -63.36 4.53
N ARG A 11 -46.12 -62.53 3.60
CA ARG A 11 -44.77 -62.56 2.95
C ARG A 11 -44.82 -62.24 1.44
N LEU A 12 -43.66 -61.77 0.97
CA LEU A 12 -43.20 -61.64 -0.42
C LEU A 12 -43.72 -60.45 -1.27
N ALA A 13 -42.81 -59.49 -1.38
CA ALA A 13 -42.38 -58.90 -2.66
C ALA A 13 -43.40 -58.13 -3.51
N ARG A 14 -43.62 -56.85 -3.16
CA ARG A 14 -43.27 -55.68 -4.01
C ARG A 14 -43.63 -54.38 -3.28
N TYR A 15 -42.98 -53.29 -3.70
CA TYR A 15 -42.99 -51.89 -3.19
C TYR A 15 -41.81 -51.49 -2.30
N PHE A 16 -40.62 -51.66 -2.86
CA PHE A 16 -39.41 -50.89 -2.53
C PHE A 16 -38.52 -50.85 -3.79
N PRO A 17 -37.89 -49.72 -4.19
CA PRO A 17 -38.09 -48.34 -3.76
C PRO A 17 -38.59 -47.41 -4.89
N MET A 18 -39.38 -46.39 -4.57
CA MET A 18 -39.42 -45.13 -5.32
C MET A 18 -39.09 -43.96 -4.38
N MET A 19 -38.02 -44.18 -3.62
CA MET A 19 -37.32 -43.22 -2.78
C MET A 19 -35.86 -43.27 -3.26
N VAL A 20 -35.17 -42.12 -3.31
CA VAL A 20 -33.91 -41.90 -4.06
C VAL A 20 -34.11 -41.71 -5.58
N LEU A 21 -34.57 -40.51 -5.97
CA LEU A 21 -34.24 -39.89 -7.27
C LEU A 21 -34.37 -38.34 -7.26
N LEU A 22 -34.22 -37.72 -6.07
CA LEU A 22 -34.23 -36.26 -5.87
C LEU A 22 -33.01 -35.75 -5.07
N SER A 23 -31.92 -36.51 -5.11
CA SER A 23 -30.61 -36.15 -4.51
C SER A 23 -29.51 -35.97 -5.56
N ALA A 24 -29.90 -35.84 -6.83
CA ALA A 24 -29.05 -35.48 -7.95
C ALA A 24 -29.41 -34.08 -8.48
N CYS A 25 -29.74 -33.14 -7.58
CA CYS A 25 -29.44 -31.74 -7.88
C CYS A 25 -27.94 -31.68 -8.13
N LEU A 26 -27.57 -31.36 -9.35
CA LEU A 26 -26.20 -31.11 -9.79
C LEU A 26 -25.51 -30.24 -8.73
N LYS A 27 -24.56 -30.82 -8.00
CA LYS A 27 -23.51 -30.01 -7.41
C LYS A 27 -22.78 -29.40 -8.60
N SER A 28 -23.12 -28.14 -8.90
CA SER A 28 -22.27 -27.30 -9.73
C SER A 28 -20.84 -27.48 -9.23
N THR A 29 -19.97 -27.96 -10.11
CA THR A 29 -18.54 -28.09 -9.84
C THR A 29 -17.80 -26.77 -10.07
N GLU A 30 -18.53 -25.68 -10.33
CA GLU A 30 -17.97 -24.35 -10.18
C GLU A 30 -17.73 -24.09 -8.69
N PRO A 31 -16.49 -23.74 -8.29
CA PRO A 31 -16.24 -23.26 -6.95
C PRO A 31 -17.00 -21.93 -6.77
N GLY A 32 -17.95 -21.91 -5.84
CA GLY A 32 -18.59 -20.66 -5.42
C GLY A 32 -17.55 -19.63 -4.93
N LEU A 33 -17.95 -18.35 -4.89
CA LEU A 33 -17.06 -17.23 -4.58
C LEU A 33 -16.13 -17.52 -3.38
N PRO A 34 -14.82 -17.20 -3.47
CA PRO A 34 -13.90 -17.44 -2.37
C PRO A 34 -14.35 -16.79 -1.05
N PRO A 35 -14.10 -17.42 0.12
CA PRO A 35 -14.57 -16.89 1.40
C PRO A 35 -14.13 -15.45 1.70
N GLU A 36 -12.92 -15.06 1.29
CA GLU A 36 -12.42 -13.68 1.48
C GLU A 36 -13.11 -12.68 0.54
N VAL A 37 -13.54 -13.10 -0.66
CA VAL A 37 -14.38 -12.29 -1.56
C VAL A 37 -15.76 -12.09 -0.93
N ILE A 38 -16.38 -13.16 -0.40
CA ILE A 38 -17.69 -13.09 0.29
C ILE A 38 -17.64 -12.09 1.46
N LYS A 39 -16.58 -12.11 2.29
CA LYS A 39 -16.40 -11.14 3.39
C LYS A 39 -16.36 -9.68 2.92
N VAL A 40 -15.88 -9.40 1.71
CA VAL A 40 -15.90 -8.05 1.13
C VAL A 40 -17.29 -7.71 0.59
N TYR A 41 -17.98 -8.65 -0.05
CA TYR A 41 -19.39 -8.49 -0.47
C TYR A 41 -20.31 -8.15 0.71
N GLU A 42 -20.19 -8.86 1.84
CA GLU A 42 -20.97 -8.63 3.07
C GLU A 42 -20.77 -7.23 3.67
N LYS A 43 -19.58 -6.65 3.47
CA LYS A 43 -19.20 -5.32 3.98
C LYS A 43 -19.42 -4.19 2.96
N THR A 44 -19.85 -4.52 1.74
CA THR A 44 -20.02 -3.56 0.65
C THR A 44 -21.50 -3.30 0.38
N GLY A 45 -21.85 -2.04 0.16
CA GLY A 45 -23.21 -1.62 -0.15
C GLY A 45 -23.68 -2.04 -1.55
N PHE A 46 -24.30 -1.11 -2.27
CA PHE A 46 -24.76 -1.34 -3.64
C PHE A 46 -23.60 -1.62 -4.63
N ASN A 47 -22.38 -1.14 -4.33
CA ASN A 47 -21.21 -1.26 -5.22
C ASN A 47 -20.76 -2.71 -5.48
N ARG A 48 -21.26 -3.70 -4.73
CA ARG A 48 -21.03 -5.13 -5.01
C ARG A 48 -21.46 -5.57 -6.42
N ILE A 49 -22.33 -4.80 -7.09
CA ILE A 49 -22.67 -5.02 -8.50
C ILE A 49 -21.46 -4.88 -9.42
N GLU A 50 -20.52 -3.99 -9.10
CA GLU A 50 -19.29 -3.80 -9.87
C GLU A 50 -18.37 -5.02 -9.71
N PHE A 51 -18.29 -5.61 -8.52
CA PHE A 51 -17.56 -6.86 -8.31
C PHE A 51 -18.17 -8.02 -9.12
N THR A 52 -19.51 -8.12 -9.15
CA THR A 52 -20.20 -9.16 -9.93
C THR A 52 -19.98 -8.97 -11.43
N LYS A 53 -19.92 -7.73 -11.94
CA LYS A 53 -19.53 -7.44 -13.33
C LYS A 53 -18.09 -7.88 -13.60
N THR A 54 -17.14 -7.51 -12.75
CA THR A 54 -15.72 -7.89 -12.91
C THR A 54 -15.53 -9.41 -12.88
N ILE A 55 -16.15 -10.11 -11.93
CA ILE A 55 -16.08 -11.58 -11.83
C ILE A 55 -16.74 -12.21 -13.06
N GLY A 56 -17.96 -11.77 -13.40
CA GLY A 56 -18.72 -12.29 -14.55
C GLY A 56 -17.99 -12.13 -15.88
N HIS A 57 -17.18 -11.07 -16.04
CA HIS A 57 -16.37 -10.87 -17.24
C HIS A 57 -15.30 -11.96 -17.46
N TYR A 58 -14.87 -12.65 -16.40
CA TYR A 58 -13.87 -13.72 -16.46
C TYR A 58 -14.42 -15.11 -16.05
N LEU A 59 -15.75 -15.28 -15.93
CA LEU A 59 -16.34 -16.61 -15.63
C LEU A 59 -16.28 -17.55 -16.84
N ASP A 60 -16.60 -17.03 -18.03
CA ASP A 60 -16.58 -17.80 -19.29
C ASP A 60 -15.19 -17.81 -19.95
N ASP A 61 -14.19 -17.16 -19.34
CA ASP A 61 -12.82 -17.14 -19.86
C ASP A 61 -12.11 -18.47 -19.56
N SER A 62 -11.48 -19.05 -20.58
CA SER A 62 -10.58 -20.19 -20.43
C SER A 62 -9.37 -19.91 -19.51
N ASP A 63 -8.98 -18.64 -19.34
CA ASP A 63 -7.91 -18.24 -18.42
C ASP A 63 -8.40 -18.10 -16.96
N SER A 64 -8.36 -19.23 -16.24
CA SER A 64 -8.60 -19.28 -14.80
C SER A 64 -7.73 -18.33 -13.95
N LEU A 65 -6.62 -17.82 -14.48
CA LEU A 65 -5.73 -16.91 -13.76
C LEU A 65 -6.28 -15.48 -13.71
N LYS A 66 -6.97 -15.00 -14.76
CA LYS A 66 -7.65 -13.70 -14.73
C LYS A 66 -8.79 -13.66 -13.72
N LEU A 67 -9.57 -14.73 -13.64
CA LEU A 67 -10.61 -14.88 -12.62
C LEU A 67 -10.01 -14.87 -11.19
N ARG A 68 -8.86 -15.53 -10.98
CA ARG A 68 -8.11 -15.46 -9.71
C ARG A 68 -7.57 -14.06 -9.43
N ALA A 69 -7.12 -13.31 -10.44
CA ALA A 69 -6.71 -11.92 -10.30
C ALA A 69 -7.88 -11.01 -9.88
N ALA A 70 -9.08 -11.23 -10.44
CA ALA A 70 -10.30 -10.54 -10.01
C ALA A 70 -10.63 -10.82 -8.55
N TYR A 71 -10.60 -12.09 -8.12
CA TYR A 71 -10.81 -12.46 -6.72
C TYR A 71 -9.76 -11.83 -5.79
N TYR A 72 -8.48 -11.87 -6.17
CA TYR A 72 -7.38 -11.28 -5.42
C TYR A 72 -7.53 -9.75 -5.26
N LEU A 73 -7.93 -9.03 -6.31
CA LEU A 73 -8.19 -7.60 -6.18
C LEU A 73 -9.36 -7.34 -5.24
N ILE A 74 -10.50 -8.04 -5.42
CA ILE A 74 -11.72 -7.82 -4.66
C ILE A 74 -11.53 -8.14 -3.17
N GLU A 75 -10.91 -9.27 -2.83
CA GLU A 75 -10.73 -9.70 -1.43
C GLU A 75 -9.86 -8.73 -0.60
N ASN A 76 -9.01 -7.95 -1.26
CA ASN A 76 -8.11 -6.98 -0.64
C ASN A 76 -8.71 -5.57 -0.51
N LEU A 77 -9.85 -5.27 -1.15
CA LEU A 77 -10.48 -3.94 -1.15
C LEU A 77 -10.94 -3.43 0.24
N GLU A 78 -11.16 -4.32 1.24
CA GLU A 78 -11.86 -3.98 2.48
C GLU A 78 -11.36 -2.70 3.17
N ARG A 79 -10.05 -2.48 3.14
CA ARG A 79 -9.36 -1.34 3.78
C ARG A 79 -8.51 -0.52 2.81
N GLN A 80 -8.77 -0.63 1.51
CA GLN A 80 -8.20 0.28 0.52
C GLN A 80 -9.09 1.52 0.46
N TYR A 81 -8.48 2.70 0.52
CA TYR A 81 -9.20 3.98 0.52
C TYR A 81 -8.34 5.13 0.03
N THR A 82 -9.00 6.12 -0.56
CA THR A 82 -8.46 7.47 -0.78
C THR A 82 -8.76 8.35 0.43
N VAL A 83 -7.81 9.19 0.86
CA VAL A 83 -8.06 10.23 1.88
C VAL A 83 -7.73 11.62 1.31
N SER A 84 -8.59 12.58 1.63
CA SER A 84 -8.40 13.99 1.26
C SER A 84 -8.18 14.84 2.51
N TYR A 85 -7.23 15.76 2.45
CA TYR A 85 -6.83 16.62 3.56
C TYR A 85 -7.00 18.11 3.22
N ASP A 86 -7.56 18.85 4.18
CA ASP A 86 -7.47 20.31 4.21
C ASP A 86 -6.20 20.72 4.98
N ILE A 87 -5.52 21.77 4.53
CA ILE A 87 -4.63 22.55 5.39
C ILE A 87 -5.53 23.52 6.16
N LYS A 88 -5.51 23.50 7.49
CA LYS A 88 -6.32 24.38 8.33
C LYS A 88 -5.49 25.17 9.35
N ASP A 89 -5.86 26.42 9.55
CA ASP A 89 -5.35 27.26 10.62
C ASP A 89 -5.93 26.88 11.99
N THR A 90 -5.52 27.62 13.04
CA THR A 90 -6.01 27.44 14.41
C THR A 90 -7.49 27.82 14.61
N ALA A 91 -8.07 28.62 13.71
CA ALA A 91 -9.50 28.98 13.70
C ALA A 91 -10.38 27.97 12.92
N GLY A 92 -9.77 27.05 12.16
CA GLY A 92 -10.43 26.04 11.35
C GLY A 92 -10.69 26.43 9.89
N ASN A 93 -10.22 27.61 9.46
CA ASN A 93 -10.30 28.06 8.07
C ASN A 93 -9.43 27.17 7.18
N THR A 94 -9.95 26.80 6.00
CA THR A 94 -9.16 26.06 5.01
C THR A 94 -8.24 27.02 4.25
N ILE A 95 -6.96 26.66 4.17
CA ILE A 95 -5.91 27.39 3.48
C ILE A 95 -5.60 26.65 2.17
N THR A 96 -5.70 27.34 1.04
CA THR A 96 -5.35 26.80 -0.28
C THR A 96 -4.16 27.58 -0.83
N ILE A 97 -3.11 26.86 -1.22
CA ILE A 97 -1.88 27.43 -1.78
C ILE A 97 -1.53 26.61 -3.02
N ASP A 98 -1.40 27.27 -4.17
CA ASP A 98 -0.74 26.67 -5.33
C ASP A 98 0.78 26.80 -5.14
N PRO A 99 1.54 25.70 -4.99
CA PRO A 99 2.98 25.77 -4.81
C PRO A 99 3.70 26.33 -6.04
N LEU A 100 3.13 26.22 -7.25
CA LEU A 100 3.74 26.72 -8.49
C LEU A 100 3.61 28.23 -8.67
N SER A 101 2.77 28.90 -7.87
CA SER A 101 2.69 30.37 -7.83
C SER A 101 3.94 31.06 -7.28
N PHE A 102 4.88 30.30 -6.69
CA PHE A 102 6.15 30.79 -6.14
C PHE A 102 7.30 30.43 -7.09
N PRO A 103 8.22 31.34 -7.47
CA PRO A 103 9.28 31.01 -8.45
C PRO A 103 10.23 29.90 -7.98
N THR A 104 10.53 29.82 -6.67
CA THR A 104 11.47 28.84 -6.09
C THR A 104 10.97 28.20 -4.80
N ASP A 105 11.50 27.01 -4.50
CA ASP A 105 11.33 26.29 -3.23
C ASP A 105 11.64 27.15 -2.01
N ARG A 106 12.66 28.01 -2.11
CA ARG A 106 13.06 28.91 -1.02
C ARG A 106 12.00 29.95 -0.71
N GLU A 107 11.39 30.55 -1.73
CA GLU A 107 10.33 31.54 -1.57
C GLU A 107 9.06 30.90 -1.04
N PHE A 108 8.67 29.74 -1.57
CA PHE A 108 7.55 28.96 -1.05
C PHE A 108 7.74 28.59 0.43
N LEU A 109 8.92 28.08 0.82
CA LEU A 109 9.20 27.74 2.22
C LEU A 109 9.25 28.99 3.13
N SER A 110 9.75 30.13 2.64
CA SER A 110 9.72 31.40 3.38
C SER A 110 8.28 31.88 3.60
N TYR A 111 7.44 31.82 2.56
CA TYR A 111 6.02 32.12 2.65
C TYR A 111 5.30 31.17 3.61
N TRP A 112 5.49 29.86 3.45
CA TRP A 112 4.91 28.83 4.32
C TRP A 112 5.25 29.07 5.79
N ASN A 113 6.53 29.29 6.12
CA ASN A 113 6.97 29.52 7.51
C ASN A 113 6.41 30.83 8.08
N THR A 114 6.26 31.87 7.25
CA THR A 114 5.66 33.15 7.65
C THR A 114 4.17 32.96 7.95
N LEU A 115 3.45 32.26 7.07
CA LEU A 115 2.03 31.96 7.19
C LEU A 115 1.74 31.06 8.41
N ASP A 116 2.52 30.00 8.58
CA ASP A 116 2.45 29.07 9.71
C ASP A 116 2.65 29.80 11.06
N SER A 117 3.63 30.70 11.12
CA SER A 117 3.87 31.54 12.30
C SER A 117 2.74 32.54 12.54
N ALA A 118 2.24 33.21 11.50
CA ALA A 118 1.20 34.22 11.60
C ALA A 118 -0.17 33.63 12.01
N LEU A 119 -0.46 32.40 11.61
CA LEU A 119 -1.71 31.68 11.92
C LEU A 119 -1.62 30.78 13.17
N ALA A 120 -0.51 30.89 13.93
CA ALA A 120 -0.21 30.11 15.13
C ALA A 120 -0.21 28.59 14.92
N GLY A 121 0.15 28.13 13.72
CA GLY A 121 0.29 26.74 13.32
C GLY A 121 -0.76 26.27 12.31
N LEU A 122 -0.28 25.72 11.20
CA LEU A 122 -1.06 25.02 10.19
C LEU A 122 -1.14 23.53 10.51
N THR A 123 -2.32 22.93 10.32
CA THR A 123 -2.53 21.50 10.55
C THR A 123 -3.24 20.84 9.38
N TYR A 124 -2.71 19.70 8.94
CA TYR A 124 -3.38 18.84 7.98
C TYR A 124 -4.53 18.11 8.67
N LYS A 125 -5.76 18.28 8.18
CA LYS A 125 -6.97 17.64 8.71
C LYS A 125 -7.60 16.78 7.63
N PRO A 126 -7.75 15.45 7.81
CA PRO A 126 -8.48 14.63 6.87
C PRO A 126 -9.95 15.05 6.89
N HIS A 127 -10.51 15.43 5.74
CA HIS A 127 -11.88 15.91 5.60
C HIS A 127 -12.78 14.91 4.85
N LYS A 128 -12.19 13.97 4.09
CA LYS A 128 -12.92 12.93 3.34
C LYS A 128 -12.13 11.63 3.31
N PHE A 129 -12.84 10.52 3.52
CA PHE A 129 -12.36 9.17 3.26
C PHE A 129 -13.28 8.53 2.23
N VAL A 130 -12.71 7.87 1.22
CA VAL A 130 -13.45 7.17 0.17
C VAL A 130 -12.94 5.74 0.11
N LEU A 131 -13.74 4.79 0.58
CA LEU A 131 -13.40 3.36 0.53
C LEU A 131 -13.53 2.84 -0.90
N ASP A 132 -12.51 2.12 -1.36
CA ASP A 132 -12.46 1.58 -2.72
C ASP A 132 -13.59 0.59 -2.96
N ARG A 133 -13.85 -0.30 -1.99
CA ARG A 133 -14.93 -1.28 -2.08
C ARG A 133 -16.30 -0.65 -2.39
N ASP A 134 -16.53 0.57 -1.93
CA ASP A 134 -17.81 1.27 -2.04
C ASP A 134 -17.88 2.22 -3.25
N THR A 135 -16.79 2.36 -4.03
CA THR A 135 -16.71 3.33 -5.15
C THR A 135 -15.97 2.86 -6.42
N ILE A 136 -15.17 1.79 -6.35
CA ILE A 136 -14.41 1.29 -7.50
C ILE A 136 -15.36 0.67 -8.54
N ARG A 137 -15.16 1.02 -9.81
CA ARG A 137 -15.98 0.56 -10.94
C ARG A 137 -15.40 -0.69 -11.59
N ALA A 138 -16.27 -1.54 -12.13
CA ALA A 138 -15.87 -2.75 -12.84
C ALA A 138 -14.93 -2.45 -14.02
N GLU A 139 -15.21 -1.36 -14.74
CA GLU A 139 -14.40 -0.82 -15.85
C GLU A 139 -12.91 -0.72 -15.49
N LEU A 140 -12.59 -0.18 -14.31
CA LEU A 140 -11.19 -0.02 -13.87
C LEU A 140 -10.56 -1.33 -13.39
N LEU A 141 -11.34 -2.20 -12.74
CA LEU A 141 -10.85 -3.51 -12.30
C LEU A 141 -10.52 -4.40 -13.51
N ILE A 142 -11.41 -4.42 -14.52
CA ILE A 142 -11.24 -5.14 -15.78
C ILE A 142 -10.03 -4.57 -16.54
N SER A 143 -9.98 -3.25 -16.80
CA SER A 143 -8.82 -2.64 -17.49
C SER A 143 -7.50 -2.86 -16.75
N THR A 144 -7.53 -2.87 -15.41
CA THR A 144 -6.37 -3.21 -14.58
C THR A 144 -5.89 -4.63 -14.80
N ILE A 145 -6.81 -5.60 -14.81
CA ILE A 145 -6.48 -7.02 -15.01
C ILE A 145 -5.97 -7.22 -16.43
N ASP A 146 -6.69 -6.77 -17.45
CA ASP A 146 -6.31 -7.03 -18.85
C ASP A 146 -4.94 -6.42 -19.20
N LEU A 147 -4.68 -5.16 -18.87
CA LEU A 147 -3.39 -4.51 -19.13
C LEU A 147 -2.24 -5.12 -18.29
N ALA A 148 -2.53 -5.62 -17.08
CA ALA A 148 -1.54 -6.39 -16.31
C ALA A 148 -1.26 -7.76 -16.95
N PHE A 149 -2.26 -8.39 -17.59
CA PHE A 149 -2.07 -9.68 -18.28
C PHE A 149 -1.39 -9.52 -19.64
N GLU A 150 -1.64 -8.43 -20.36
CA GLU A 150 -0.90 -8.06 -21.58
C GLU A 150 0.60 -7.97 -21.30
N THR A 151 0.99 -7.22 -20.24
CA THR A 151 2.39 -7.08 -19.82
C THR A 151 2.95 -8.38 -19.24
N ARG A 152 2.15 -9.16 -18.50
CA ARG A 152 2.52 -10.53 -18.06
C ARG A 152 2.85 -11.47 -19.21
N SER A 153 2.17 -11.32 -20.36
CA SER A 153 2.42 -12.17 -21.54
C SER A 153 3.73 -11.85 -22.27
N GLN A 154 4.37 -10.72 -21.97
CA GLN A 154 5.64 -10.31 -22.60
C GLN A 154 6.87 -11.01 -22.03
N ALA A 155 8.03 -10.81 -22.67
CA ALA A 155 9.29 -11.47 -22.33
C ALA A 155 9.73 -11.21 -20.88
N ILE A 156 9.56 -9.97 -20.40
CA ILE A 156 9.83 -9.59 -19.01
C ILE A 156 8.79 -10.20 -18.06
N GLY A 157 7.50 -9.95 -18.31
CA GLY A 157 6.41 -10.35 -17.40
C GLY A 157 6.28 -11.85 -17.15
N LYS A 158 6.71 -12.68 -18.12
CA LYS A 158 6.77 -14.15 -18.01
C LYS A 158 7.78 -14.67 -16.98
N ARG A 159 8.77 -13.86 -16.58
CA ARG A 159 9.82 -14.26 -15.61
C ARG A 159 9.31 -14.38 -14.18
N TYR A 160 8.22 -13.68 -13.85
CA TYR A 160 7.73 -13.58 -12.47
C TYR A 160 6.63 -14.62 -12.18
N ASN A 161 6.71 -15.19 -10.97
CA ASN A 161 5.67 -16.09 -10.46
C ASN A 161 4.35 -15.33 -10.18
N GLU A 162 3.29 -16.09 -9.93
CA GLU A 162 1.97 -15.51 -9.68
C GLU A 162 1.93 -14.60 -8.43
N THR A 163 2.62 -14.97 -7.35
CA THR A 163 2.64 -14.22 -6.09
C THR A 163 3.23 -12.83 -6.28
N ASP A 164 4.37 -12.72 -6.95
CA ASP A 164 4.99 -11.42 -7.26
C ASP A 164 4.12 -10.59 -8.22
N PHE A 165 3.53 -11.25 -9.23
CA PHE A 165 2.61 -10.60 -10.16
C PHE A 165 1.36 -10.03 -9.45
N PHE A 166 0.68 -10.81 -8.62
CA PHE A 166 -0.51 -10.37 -7.87
C PHE A 166 -0.16 -9.30 -6.82
N ASN A 167 0.96 -9.44 -6.10
CA ASN A 167 1.33 -8.50 -5.04
C ASN A 167 1.87 -7.16 -5.54
N TYR A 168 2.51 -7.13 -6.72
CA TYR A 168 3.36 -6.00 -7.12
C TYR A 168 3.26 -5.59 -8.60
N VAL A 169 2.57 -6.32 -9.47
CA VAL A 169 2.26 -5.88 -10.85
C VAL A 169 0.78 -5.53 -11.02
N LEU A 170 -0.10 -6.41 -10.56
CA LEU A 170 -1.56 -6.32 -10.66
C LEU A 170 -2.21 -5.14 -9.90
N PRO A 171 -1.76 -4.71 -8.71
CA PRO A 171 -2.51 -3.71 -7.93
C PRO A 171 -2.59 -2.35 -8.61
N TYR A 172 -3.77 -1.72 -8.60
CA TYR A 172 -4.00 -0.39 -9.18
C TYR A 172 -3.53 0.78 -8.30
N ARG A 173 -3.03 0.49 -7.09
CA ARG A 173 -2.57 1.50 -6.11
C ARG A 173 -1.34 1.03 -5.32
N PHE A 174 -0.79 1.92 -4.51
CA PHE A 174 0.31 1.70 -3.57
C PHE A 174 -0.03 2.10 -2.14
N GLY A 175 -0.72 3.23 -1.94
CA GLY A 175 -1.05 3.83 -0.64
C GLY A 175 -2.46 4.39 -0.64
N ASN A 176 -2.67 5.61 -0.10
CA ASN A 176 -3.99 6.27 -0.03
C ASN A 176 -4.23 7.39 -1.06
N GLU A 177 -3.52 7.36 -2.18
CA GLU A 177 -3.72 8.26 -3.32
C GLU A 177 -5.13 8.17 -3.94
N VAL A 178 -5.46 9.14 -4.79
CA VAL A 178 -6.64 9.07 -5.65
C VAL A 178 -6.46 7.92 -6.65
N ILE A 179 -7.53 7.16 -6.89
CA ILE A 179 -7.54 6.06 -7.86
C ILE A 179 -7.60 6.63 -9.29
N GLU A 180 -6.77 6.10 -10.19
CA GLU A 180 -6.65 6.56 -11.58
C GLU A 180 -6.47 5.37 -12.54
N ASN A 181 -6.88 5.51 -13.80
CA ASN A 181 -6.56 4.54 -14.85
C ASN A 181 -5.18 4.79 -15.48
N TRP A 182 -4.14 4.83 -14.64
CA TRP A 182 -2.77 5.13 -15.06
C TRP A 182 -2.16 4.05 -15.98
N ARG A 183 -2.70 2.81 -15.99
CA ARG A 183 -2.24 1.73 -16.86
C ARG A 183 -2.53 1.96 -18.33
N THR A 184 -3.69 2.50 -18.67
CA THR A 184 -3.98 2.94 -20.04
C THR A 184 -3.14 4.17 -20.37
N ARG A 185 -3.04 5.11 -19.43
CA ARG A 185 -2.55 6.45 -19.69
C ARG A 185 -1.03 6.57 -19.83
N LEU A 186 -0.24 5.88 -19.01
CA LEU A 186 1.22 6.02 -19.06
C LEU A 186 1.83 5.48 -20.36
N PRO A 187 1.39 4.35 -20.94
CA PRO A 187 1.90 3.89 -22.22
C PRO A 187 1.47 4.72 -23.44
N GLU A 188 0.36 5.48 -23.37
CA GLU A 188 0.03 6.49 -24.40
C GLU A 188 1.07 7.63 -24.43
N VAL A 189 1.57 8.02 -23.25
CA VAL A 189 2.52 9.13 -23.07
C VAL A 189 3.97 8.68 -23.22
N PHE A 190 4.25 7.42 -22.90
CA PHE A 190 5.56 6.77 -23.02
C PHE A 190 5.42 5.41 -23.75
N PRO A 191 5.21 5.40 -25.08
CA PRO A 191 5.09 4.17 -25.86
C PRO A 191 6.30 3.23 -25.73
N GLU A 192 7.45 3.77 -25.37
CA GLU A 192 8.69 3.03 -25.12
C GLU A 192 8.53 1.97 -24.03
N LEU A 193 7.60 2.14 -23.08
CA LEU A 193 7.29 1.14 -22.04
C LEU A 193 6.84 -0.20 -22.65
N HIS A 194 6.02 -0.16 -23.71
CA HIS A 194 5.59 -1.36 -24.42
C HIS A 194 6.73 -1.99 -25.23
N THR A 195 7.53 -1.16 -25.93
CA THR A 195 8.70 -1.63 -26.68
C THR A 195 9.69 -2.32 -25.76
N PHE A 196 9.94 -1.77 -24.57
CA PHE A 196 10.85 -2.34 -23.59
C PHE A 196 10.32 -3.64 -22.97
N ALA A 197 9.01 -3.72 -22.69
CA ALA A 197 8.39 -4.91 -22.13
C ALA A 197 8.43 -6.12 -23.09
N GLY A 198 8.21 -5.87 -24.39
CA GLY A 198 8.17 -6.89 -25.44
C GLY A 198 9.52 -7.21 -26.09
N GLY A 199 10.54 -6.39 -25.87
CA GLY A 199 11.90 -6.59 -26.39
C GLY A 199 12.70 -7.68 -25.67
N ASP A 200 13.88 -7.99 -26.21
CA ASP A 200 14.85 -8.88 -25.56
C ASP A 200 15.67 -8.09 -24.52
N HIS A 201 15.00 -7.77 -23.41
CA HIS A 201 15.56 -7.01 -22.29
C HIS A 201 15.42 -7.75 -20.97
N THR A 202 16.36 -7.50 -20.07
CA THR A 202 16.32 -7.95 -18.68
C THR A 202 15.46 -7.02 -17.81
N PRO A 203 14.87 -7.55 -16.72
CA PRO A 203 14.32 -6.75 -15.62
C PRO A 203 15.22 -5.60 -15.16
N GLU A 204 16.51 -5.86 -15.03
CA GLU A 204 17.53 -4.90 -14.58
C GLU A 204 17.65 -3.71 -15.55
N GLU A 205 17.68 -3.98 -16.85
CA GLU A 205 17.71 -2.94 -17.88
C GLU A 205 16.39 -2.14 -17.91
N ALA A 206 15.24 -2.78 -17.70
CA ALA A 206 13.95 -2.10 -17.62
C ALA A 206 13.85 -1.18 -16.40
N ILE A 207 14.38 -1.63 -15.26
CA ILE A 207 14.50 -0.83 -14.03
C ILE A 207 15.40 0.38 -14.25
N ALA A 208 16.57 0.18 -14.87
CA ALA A 208 17.49 1.26 -15.20
C ALA A 208 16.89 2.26 -16.20
N PHE A 209 16.22 1.77 -17.25
CA PHE A 209 15.54 2.58 -18.26
C PHE A 209 14.45 3.48 -17.66
N VAL A 210 13.51 2.91 -16.88
CA VAL A 210 12.46 3.71 -16.24
C VAL A 210 13.04 4.73 -15.26
N ASN A 211 14.09 4.36 -14.51
CA ASN A 211 14.77 5.29 -13.61
C ASN A 211 15.37 6.48 -14.38
N GLN A 212 16.13 6.21 -15.44
CA GLN A 212 16.77 7.23 -16.29
C GLN A 212 15.74 8.09 -17.03
N LEU A 213 14.68 7.49 -17.57
CA LEU A 213 13.62 8.20 -18.29
C LEU A 213 12.94 9.22 -17.37
N VAL A 214 12.53 8.80 -16.16
CA VAL A 214 11.93 9.73 -15.19
C VAL A 214 12.93 10.79 -14.74
N ASP A 215 14.17 10.43 -14.40
CA ASP A 215 15.20 11.40 -13.97
C ASP A 215 15.63 12.38 -15.08
N SER A 216 15.33 12.08 -16.35
CA SER A 216 15.58 12.98 -17.49
C SER A 216 14.42 13.93 -17.81
N LEU A 217 13.18 13.53 -17.49
CA LEU A 217 11.96 14.25 -17.85
C LEU A 217 11.26 14.93 -16.67
N PHE A 218 11.60 14.57 -15.44
CA PHE A 218 10.97 15.05 -14.21
C PHE A 218 12.03 15.51 -13.20
N SER A 219 11.69 16.50 -12.39
CA SER A 219 12.59 17.02 -11.35
C SER A 219 11.96 16.94 -9.95
N PHE A 220 12.79 16.72 -8.94
CA PHE A 220 12.38 16.92 -7.55
C PHE A 220 12.09 18.41 -7.31
N ASP A 221 11.03 18.69 -6.57
CA ASP A 221 10.59 20.03 -6.22
C ASP A 221 10.04 20.06 -4.79
N GLY A 222 10.73 20.76 -3.90
CA GLY A 222 10.42 20.85 -2.48
C GLY A 222 9.13 21.63 -2.19
N ARG A 223 8.57 22.36 -3.15
CA ARG A 223 7.29 23.06 -3.00
C ARG A 223 6.13 22.06 -2.81
N PHE A 224 6.26 20.87 -3.39
CA PHE A 224 5.28 19.78 -3.29
C PHE A 224 5.37 19.00 -1.97
N ILE A 225 6.37 19.22 -1.11
CA ILE A 225 6.47 18.55 0.22
C ILE A 225 5.35 18.97 1.16
N LYS A 226 4.73 20.14 0.95
CA LYS A 226 3.57 20.61 1.74
C LYS A 226 2.22 20.25 1.12
N GLN A 227 2.19 19.52 0.00
CA GLN A 227 0.97 18.88 -0.45
C GLN A 227 0.72 17.61 0.39
N ALA A 228 -0.53 17.41 0.81
CA ALA A 228 -0.92 16.36 1.74
C ALA A 228 -1.31 15.03 1.07
N ILE A 229 -1.35 15.04 -0.27
CA ILE A 229 -1.76 13.94 -1.14
C ILE A 229 -0.79 13.99 -2.33
N PRO A 230 -0.31 12.84 -2.84
CA PRO A 230 0.43 12.81 -4.10
C PRO A 230 -0.36 13.44 -5.26
N GLN A 231 0.36 14.02 -6.20
CA GLN A 231 -0.22 14.55 -7.43
C GLN A 231 -0.94 13.45 -8.22
N LEU A 232 -2.00 13.83 -8.94
CA LEU A 232 -2.56 12.97 -9.99
C LEU A 232 -1.51 12.74 -11.09
N THR A 233 -1.66 11.63 -11.81
CA THR A 233 -0.79 11.26 -12.94
C THR A 233 -0.76 12.40 -13.96
N GLU A 234 -1.90 12.91 -14.41
CA GLU A 234 -1.94 14.03 -15.35
C GLU A 234 -1.27 15.30 -14.79
N GLN A 235 -1.52 15.65 -13.52
CA GLN A 235 -0.89 16.82 -12.90
C GLN A 235 0.63 16.70 -12.86
N LEU A 236 1.17 15.53 -12.53
CA LEU A 236 2.61 15.30 -12.54
C LEU A 236 3.19 15.33 -13.97
N LEU A 237 2.48 14.76 -14.95
CA LEU A 237 2.84 14.80 -16.36
C LEU A 237 2.83 16.24 -16.94
N GLU A 238 1.93 17.10 -16.47
CA GLU A 238 1.87 18.53 -16.83
C GLU A 238 2.99 19.33 -16.13
N ASN A 239 3.11 19.19 -14.81
CA ASN A 239 4.04 19.96 -13.98
C ASN A 239 5.51 19.61 -14.23
N ARG A 240 5.77 18.35 -14.66
CA ARG A 240 7.10 17.74 -14.84
C ARG A 240 7.98 17.81 -13.59
N ARG A 241 7.35 17.93 -12.42
CA ARG A 241 8.04 18.06 -11.13
C ARG A 241 7.14 17.69 -9.96
N GLY A 242 7.74 17.24 -8.87
CA GLY A 242 7.01 16.80 -7.69
C GLY A 242 7.93 16.45 -6.52
N ASN A 243 7.33 16.04 -5.41
CA ASN A 243 8.07 15.56 -4.25
C ASN A 243 8.58 14.12 -4.47
N TYR A 244 9.29 13.57 -3.49
CA TYR A 244 9.83 12.19 -3.60
C TYR A 244 8.74 11.10 -3.69
N GLU A 245 7.56 11.31 -3.08
CA GLU A 245 6.44 10.37 -3.19
C GLU A 245 5.83 10.39 -4.59
N ASP A 246 5.62 11.58 -5.18
CA ASP A 246 5.15 11.75 -6.57
C ASP A 246 6.04 11.02 -7.58
N LEU A 247 7.35 11.23 -7.49
CA LEU A 247 8.34 10.65 -8.40
C LEU A 247 8.51 9.14 -8.20
N ALA A 248 8.47 8.67 -6.94
CA ALA A 248 8.45 7.24 -6.63
C ALA A 248 7.19 6.57 -7.20
N TYR A 249 6.04 7.22 -7.09
CA TYR A 249 4.78 6.75 -7.63
C TYR A 249 4.82 6.62 -9.15
N LEU A 250 5.30 7.65 -9.86
CA LEU A 250 5.45 7.60 -11.31
C LEU A 250 6.38 6.46 -11.75
N LYS A 251 7.57 6.34 -11.14
CA LYS A 251 8.51 5.25 -11.43
C LYS A 251 7.87 3.88 -11.21
N ALA A 252 7.20 3.66 -10.08
CA ALA A 252 6.57 2.38 -9.79
C ALA A 252 5.37 2.06 -10.71
N LYS A 253 4.55 3.06 -11.09
CA LYS A 253 3.49 2.90 -12.09
C LYS A 253 4.06 2.51 -13.46
N MET A 254 5.12 3.18 -13.91
CA MET A 254 5.80 2.88 -15.18
C MET A 254 6.44 1.48 -15.19
N LEU A 255 7.09 1.06 -14.10
CA LEU A 255 7.59 -0.31 -13.94
C LEU A 255 6.48 -1.37 -14.05
N ARG A 256 5.32 -1.14 -13.41
CA ARG A 256 4.15 -2.04 -13.55
C ARG A 256 3.63 -2.08 -14.99
N CYS A 257 3.72 -0.99 -15.75
CA CYS A 257 3.40 -0.96 -17.19
C CYS A 257 4.42 -1.73 -18.06
N CYS A 258 5.62 -2.02 -17.54
CA CYS A 258 6.59 -2.93 -18.17
C CYS A 258 6.43 -4.39 -17.71
N GLY A 259 5.45 -4.70 -16.85
CA GLY A 259 5.30 -6.03 -16.23
C GLY A 259 6.29 -6.33 -15.10
N ILE A 260 7.06 -5.34 -14.63
CA ILE A 260 8.00 -5.47 -13.50
C ILE A 260 7.23 -5.38 -12.17
N PRO A 261 7.37 -6.35 -11.26
CA PRO A 261 6.89 -6.26 -9.88
C PRO A 261 7.53 -5.05 -9.18
N ALA A 262 6.70 -4.04 -8.88
CA ALA A 262 7.18 -2.78 -8.33
C ALA A 262 6.28 -2.25 -7.21
N THR A 263 6.88 -1.53 -6.27
CA THR A 263 6.16 -0.86 -5.18
C THR A 263 6.99 0.31 -4.61
N ILE A 264 6.53 0.88 -3.51
CA ILE A 264 7.11 2.03 -2.83
C ILE A 264 7.75 1.58 -1.53
N ASP A 265 9.05 1.82 -1.40
CA ASP A 265 9.74 1.79 -0.13
C ASP A 265 9.86 3.21 0.39
N TYR A 266 9.76 3.37 1.71
CA TYR A 266 9.79 4.69 2.34
C TYR A 266 10.36 4.62 3.74
N THR A 267 10.94 5.73 4.18
CA THR A 267 11.12 6.02 5.60
C THR A 267 10.19 7.16 6.00
N PRO A 268 9.38 7.00 7.03
CA PRO A 268 8.35 7.98 7.39
C PRO A 268 8.93 9.30 7.90
N TYR A 269 10.07 9.24 8.58
CA TYR A 269 10.80 10.39 9.12
C TYR A 269 12.29 10.09 9.11
N LEU A 270 13.08 10.96 8.48
CA LEU A 270 14.54 10.91 8.53
C LEU A 270 15.02 11.38 9.91
N ALA A 271 15.87 10.59 10.57
CA ALA A 271 16.46 10.92 11.87
C ALA A 271 17.36 12.17 11.77
N ASP A 272 17.33 13.02 12.81
CA ASP A 272 18.05 14.29 12.93
C ASP A 272 17.90 15.22 11.73
N SER A 273 16.75 15.16 11.06
CA SER A 273 16.50 15.82 9.78
C SER A 273 15.07 16.36 9.70
N VAL A 274 14.58 16.58 8.48
CA VAL A 274 13.22 17.05 8.16
C VAL A 274 12.54 16.10 7.19
N ASN A 275 11.20 16.01 7.29
CA ASN A 275 10.34 15.17 6.45
C ASN A 275 10.63 13.65 6.49
N GLY A 276 9.82 12.88 5.77
CA GLY A 276 10.10 11.51 5.34
C GLY A 276 10.78 11.45 3.97
N PHE A 277 11.03 10.25 3.47
CA PHE A 277 11.65 10.01 2.17
C PHE A 277 11.09 8.74 1.51
N TYR A 278 10.87 8.79 0.20
CA TYR A 278 10.13 7.79 -0.59
C TYR A 278 10.90 7.47 -1.87
N TRP A 279 10.91 6.20 -2.28
CA TRP A 279 11.51 5.76 -3.54
C TRP A 279 10.77 4.54 -4.11
N ALA A 280 10.85 4.37 -5.42
CA ALA A 280 10.34 3.17 -6.07
C ALA A 280 11.33 2.01 -5.87
N VAL A 281 10.81 0.79 -5.85
CA VAL A 281 11.59 -0.44 -5.98
C VAL A 281 11.01 -1.30 -7.10
N GLY A 282 11.89 -1.93 -7.88
CA GLY A 282 11.53 -2.92 -8.91
C GLY A 282 12.23 -4.25 -8.66
N GLN A 283 11.55 -5.37 -8.86
CA GLN A 283 12.10 -6.71 -8.64
C GLN A 283 12.95 -7.16 -9.83
N ASN A 284 14.19 -7.58 -9.56
CA ASN A 284 15.17 -8.02 -10.54
C ASN A 284 14.95 -9.49 -10.95
N SER A 285 15.81 -10.00 -11.84
CA SER A 285 15.76 -11.39 -12.33
C SER A 285 15.95 -12.45 -11.23
N GLU A 286 16.53 -12.08 -10.09
CA GLU A 286 16.79 -12.95 -8.93
C GLU A 286 15.68 -12.88 -7.86
N GLY A 287 14.62 -12.09 -8.09
CA GLY A 287 13.56 -11.86 -7.11
C GLY A 287 13.87 -10.79 -6.05
N LYS A 288 15.04 -10.14 -6.13
CA LYS A 288 15.45 -9.05 -5.22
C LYS A 288 14.91 -7.70 -5.70
N PHE A 289 14.36 -6.92 -4.78
CA PHE A 289 13.94 -5.55 -5.08
C PHE A 289 15.15 -4.59 -5.12
N ILE A 290 15.36 -3.97 -6.27
CA ILE A 290 16.36 -2.93 -6.52
C ILE A 290 15.71 -1.56 -6.31
N PRO A 291 16.32 -0.64 -5.56
CA PRO A 291 15.79 0.70 -5.33
C PRO A 291 16.15 1.68 -6.46
N LEU A 292 15.16 2.46 -6.89
CA LEU A 292 15.30 3.55 -7.86
C LEU A 292 15.50 4.87 -7.09
N ILE A 293 16.70 5.01 -6.52
CA ILE A 293 17.04 6.12 -5.62
C ILE A 293 17.01 7.47 -6.37
N PRO A 294 16.28 8.48 -5.85
CA PRO A 294 16.34 9.86 -6.36
C PRO A 294 17.78 10.40 -6.42
N LYS A 295 18.17 10.92 -7.58
CA LYS A 295 19.53 11.43 -7.85
C LYS A 295 20.03 12.39 -6.77
N GLY A 296 21.22 12.09 -6.23
CA GLY A 296 21.90 12.94 -5.23
C GLY A 296 21.41 12.74 -3.79
N THR A 297 20.63 11.69 -3.52
CA THR A 297 20.14 11.34 -2.16
C THR A 297 20.81 10.10 -1.56
N ASP A 298 21.80 9.53 -2.27
CA ASP A 298 22.53 8.32 -1.89
C ASP A 298 23.16 8.40 -0.48
N TYR A 299 23.54 9.61 -0.06
CA TYR A 299 24.05 9.90 1.29
C TYR A 299 23.08 9.53 2.43
N LEU A 300 21.76 9.44 2.17
CA LEU A 300 20.77 9.01 3.14
C LEU A 300 20.93 7.53 3.54
N PHE A 301 21.53 6.73 2.65
CA PHE A 301 21.76 5.29 2.80
C PHE A 301 23.16 4.94 3.33
N ASP A 302 23.99 5.95 3.64
CA ASP A 302 25.30 5.68 4.26
C ASP A 302 25.12 5.01 5.64
N ALA A 303 25.88 3.94 5.90
CA ALA A 303 25.75 3.19 7.16
C ALA A 303 26.08 4.06 8.39
N LYS A 304 27.09 4.94 8.30
CA LYS A 304 27.65 5.72 9.41
C LYS A 304 26.97 7.08 9.62
N GLN A 305 26.56 7.73 8.52
CA GLN A 305 26.04 9.11 8.47
C GLN A 305 24.59 9.19 7.96
N GLY A 306 24.10 8.14 7.30
CA GLY A 306 22.77 8.11 6.70
C GLY A 306 21.65 8.12 7.73
N ARG A 307 20.62 8.93 7.46
CA ARG A 307 19.55 9.31 8.39
C ARG A 307 18.33 8.39 8.38
N ILE A 308 18.36 7.32 7.59
CA ILE A 308 17.28 6.35 7.53
C ILE A 308 17.39 5.38 8.73
N ALA A 309 16.42 5.40 9.63
CA ALA A 309 16.38 4.56 10.82
C ALA A 309 15.60 3.25 10.63
N LYS A 310 14.55 3.32 9.79
CA LYS A 310 13.62 2.23 9.43
C LYS A 310 13.23 2.39 7.96
N VAL A 311 13.02 1.28 7.25
CA VAL A 311 12.44 1.26 5.90
C VAL A 311 11.22 0.37 5.89
N TYR A 312 10.11 0.90 5.37
CA TYR A 312 8.88 0.17 5.19
C TYR A 312 8.51 0.08 3.72
N ARG A 313 8.00 -1.08 3.30
CA ARG A 313 7.49 -1.35 1.95
C ARG A 313 5.97 -1.29 1.96
N ARG A 314 5.36 -0.51 1.07
CA ARG A 314 3.90 -0.51 0.87
C ARG A 314 3.45 -1.81 0.21
N THR A 315 2.35 -2.40 0.68
CA THR A 315 1.77 -3.63 0.12
C THR A 315 0.27 -3.50 -0.11
N PHE A 316 -0.22 -4.02 -1.24
CA PHE A 316 -1.66 -4.07 -1.51
C PHE A 316 -2.37 -5.19 -0.74
N HIS A 317 -1.70 -6.33 -0.53
CA HIS A 317 -2.25 -7.43 0.25
C HIS A 317 -2.28 -7.10 1.76
N LYS A 318 -3.22 -7.72 2.46
CA LYS A 318 -3.39 -7.60 3.93
C LYS A 318 -2.12 -8.06 4.65
N GLN A 319 -1.60 -7.23 5.55
CA GLN A 319 -0.50 -7.57 6.46
C GLN A 319 -1.06 -7.91 7.84
N PRO A 320 -1.37 -9.19 8.15
CA PRO A 320 -2.13 -9.55 9.36
C PRO A 320 -1.44 -9.13 10.66
N ASN A 321 -0.11 -9.03 10.65
CA ASN A 321 0.72 -8.64 11.79
C ASN A 321 1.05 -7.13 11.85
N GLY A 322 0.65 -6.34 10.84
CA GLY A 322 0.90 -4.90 10.81
C GLY A 322 -0.04 -4.13 11.75
N LEU A 323 0.43 -3.03 12.34
CA LEU A 323 -0.37 -2.24 13.29
C LEU A 323 -1.69 -1.76 12.70
N PHE A 324 -1.74 -1.45 11.40
CA PHE A 324 -2.98 -1.11 10.71
C PHE A 324 -4.08 -2.19 10.83
N ARG A 325 -3.70 -3.47 10.85
CA ARG A 325 -4.63 -4.60 11.00
C ARG A 325 -4.89 -4.96 12.46
N LEU A 326 -3.86 -4.87 13.32
CA LEU A 326 -3.96 -5.22 14.74
C LEU A 326 -4.62 -4.14 15.62
N LYS A 327 -4.58 -2.87 15.24
CA LYS A 327 -5.19 -1.79 16.03
C LYS A 327 -6.72 -1.87 16.03
N LYS A 328 -7.31 -1.49 17.16
CA LYS A 328 -8.74 -1.17 17.22
C LYS A 328 -9.04 0.10 16.42
N THR A 329 -10.24 0.20 15.84
CA THR A 329 -10.61 1.31 14.94
C THR A 329 -10.68 2.67 15.65
N ASP A 330 -10.99 2.68 16.95
CA ASP A 330 -10.99 3.86 17.82
C ASP A 330 -9.58 4.31 18.25
N LEU A 331 -8.58 3.42 18.15
CA LEU A 331 -7.20 3.73 18.50
C LEU A 331 -6.56 4.64 17.45
N THR A 332 -6.43 5.91 17.82
CA THR A 332 -5.62 6.86 17.06
C THR A 332 -4.14 6.46 17.15
N THR A 333 -3.50 6.32 16.00
CA THR A 333 -2.07 6.06 15.86
C THR A 333 -1.40 7.29 15.23
N PRO A 334 -0.06 7.41 15.30
CA PRO A 334 0.67 8.25 14.37
C PRO A 334 0.25 7.99 12.90
N PRO A 335 0.42 8.97 12.00
CA PRO A 335 0.28 8.78 10.56
C PRO A 335 1.13 7.59 10.05
N PHE A 336 0.88 7.14 8.82
CA PHE A 336 1.47 5.96 8.14
C PHE A 336 1.31 4.60 8.88
N LEU A 337 1.74 4.47 10.15
CA LEU A 337 1.72 3.24 10.96
C LEU A 337 0.35 2.55 11.05
N GLY A 338 -0.73 3.32 10.93
CA GLY A 338 -2.09 2.79 11.01
C GLY A 338 -2.99 3.30 9.90
N HIS A 339 -2.43 3.60 8.73
CA HIS A 339 -3.16 4.17 7.59
C HIS A 339 -3.25 3.20 6.39
N TYR A 340 -2.29 2.30 6.20
CA TYR A 340 -2.27 1.32 5.10
C TYR A 340 -1.48 0.06 5.51
N ASP A 341 -1.50 -0.97 4.67
CA ASP A 341 -0.69 -2.17 4.85
C ASP A 341 0.76 -1.95 4.39
N TYR A 342 1.71 -2.43 5.19
CA TYR A 342 3.14 -2.31 4.93
C TYR A 342 3.93 -3.46 5.58
N MET A 343 5.10 -3.74 5.03
CA MET A 343 6.12 -4.63 5.60
C MET A 343 7.29 -3.81 6.12
N ASP A 344 7.96 -4.27 7.18
CA ASP A 344 9.30 -3.79 7.53
C ASP A 344 10.31 -4.47 6.59
N VAL A 345 11.14 -3.67 5.92
CA VAL A 345 12.19 -4.14 5.01
C VAL A 345 13.53 -3.51 5.35
N THR A 346 13.71 -3.00 6.59
CA THR A 346 14.94 -2.30 7.02
C THR A 346 16.20 -3.14 6.79
N GLU A 347 16.12 -4.46 7.01
CA GLU A 347 17.21 -5.43 6.79
C GLU A 347 17.60 -5.64 5.32
N ALA A 348 16.76 -5.23 4.36
CA ALA A 348 17.13 -5.24 2.94
C ALA A 348 18.10 -4.09 2.57
N TYR A 349 18.26 -3.09 3.46
CA TYR A 349 19.07 -1.89 3.24
C TYR A 349 20.25 -1.78 4.22
N PHE A 350 20.06 -2.15 5.48
CA PHE A 350 21.06 -1.95 6.54
C PHE A 350 21.15 -3.17 7.46
N GLN A 351 22.31 -3.34 8.10
CA GLN A 351 22.37 -4.20 9.28
C GLN A 351 21.45 -3.63 10.36
N SER A 352 20.59 -4.49 10.91
CA SER A 352 19.64 -4.12 11.95
C SER A 352 20.06 -4.66 13.31
N LEU A 353 19.46 -4.12 14.37
CA LEU A 353 19.42 -4.73 15.70
C LEU A 353 18.01 -4.67 16.28
N ASN A 354 17.78 -5.51 17.29
CA ASN A 354 16.53 -5.52 18.04
C ASN A 354 16.73 -4.71 19.35
N ILE A 355 15.89 -3.69 19.56
CA ILE A 355 15.92 -2.85 20.76
C ILE A 355 14.92 -3.43 21.76
N ALA A 356 15.42 -4.03 22.85
CA ALA A 356 14.59 -4.52 23.95
C ALA A 356 14.78 -3.64 25.20
N VAL A 357 13.68 -3.17 25.79
CA VAL A 357 13.68 -2.34 26.99
C VAL A 357 12.77 -2.98 28.05
N SER A 358 13.37 -3.38 29.17
CA SER A 358 12.66 -3.88 30.35
C SER A 358 12.29 -2.72 31.26
N ARG A 359 10.98 -2.47 31.45
CA ARG A 359 10.44 -1.41 32.33
C ARG A 359 8.93 -1.58 32.56
N PRO A 360 8.39 -1.04 33.68
CA PRO A 360 6.95 -0.99 33.93
C PRO A 360 6.14 -0.42 32.74
N CYS A 361 5.16 -1.20 32.26
CA CYS A 361 4.25 -0.81 31.18
C CYS A 361 3.27 0.28 31.66
N MET A 362 3.39 1.50 31.14
CA MET A 362 2.40 2.57 31.33
C MET A 362 1.28 2.55 30.28
N ASP A 363 1.54 1.92 29.13
CA ASP A 363 0.65 1.83 27.97
C ASP A 363 0.81 0.46 27.32
N THR A 364 -0.27 -0.09 26.77
CA THR A 364 -0.22 -1.37 26.02
C THR A 364 0.53 -1.26 24.70
N LEU A 365 0.50 -0.09 24.06
CA LEU A 365 1.16 0.19 22.79
C LEU A 365 2.15 1.36 22.97
N VAL A 366 3.43 1.07 22.74
CA VAL A 366 4.54 2.02 22.85
C VAL A 366 5.16 2.21 21.47
N TYR A 367 5.68 3.40 21.21
CA TYR A 367 6.28 3.76 19.93
C TYR A 367 7.77 4.03 20.09
N LEU A 368 8.56 3.65 19.09
CA LEU A 368 9.93 4.09 18.93
C LEU A 368 9.93 5.32 18.02
N GLY A 369 10.64 6.37 18.40
CA GLY A 369 10.72 7.60 17.62
C GLY A 369 12.13 8.10 17.41
N VAL A 370 12.28 8.94 16.39
CA VAL A 370 13.50 9.71 16.08
C VAL A 370 13.19 11.18 16.12
N TYR A 371 14.23 12.00 16.27
CA TYR A 371 14.11 13.44 16.19
C TYR A 371 14.00 13.88 14.72
N ASN A 372 12.93 14.58 14.36
CA ASN A 372 12.65 15.02 12.99
C ASN A 372 11.69 16.23 13.03
N ASP A 373 11.85 17.22 12.15
CA ASP A 373 11.04 18.46 12.16
C ASP A 373 10.97 19.14 13.55
N LYS A 374 12.12 19.21 14.23
CA LYS A 374 12.31 19.78 15.59
C LYS A 374 11.48 19.10 16.70
N GLN A 375 11.01 17.87 16.49
CA GLN A 375 10.19 17.13 17.47
C GLN A 375 10.48 15.63 17.43
N TRP A 376 10.04 14.88 18.44
CA TRP A 376 10.12 13.42 18.42
C TRP A 376 8.94 12.83 17.64
N ARG A 377 9.24 12.17 16.52
CA ARG A 377 8.26 11.54 15.64
C ARG A 377 8.32 10.02 15.82
N ALA A 378 7.17 9.37 16.00
CA ALA A 378 7.10 7.91 15.99
C ALA A 378 7.42 7.36 14.59
N ILE A 379 8.31 6.37 14.55
CA ILE A 379 8.69 5.63 13.34
C ILE A 379 8.33 4.16 13.43
N ASP A 380 8.36 3.56 14.62
CA ASP A 380 8.03 2.14 14.85
C ASP A 380 7.16 1.96 16.10
N TRP A 381 6.69 0.72 16.35
CA TRP A 381 5.71 0.41 17.39
C TRP A 381 5.95 -0.98 18.00
N ALA A 382 5.56 -1.16 19.26
CA ALA A 382 5.62 -2.43 19.96
C ALA A 382 4.51 -2.53 21.02
N PHE A 383 3.98 -3.73 21.21
CA PHE A 383 3.11 -4.01 22.37
C PHE A 383 3.95 -4.28 23.61
N CYS A 384 3.68 -3.56 24.70
CA CYS A 384 4.31 -3.83 26.00
C CYS A 384 3.73 -5.12 26.58
N LYS A 385 4.59 -6.09 26.92
CA LYS A 385 4.22 -7.41 27.45
C LYS A 385 5.14 -7.78 28.61
N ASN A 386 4.57 -8.08 29.77
CA ASN A 386 5.30 -8.47 30.98
C ASN A 386 6.47 -7.50 31.31
N ASP A 387 6.17 -6.19 31.30
CA ASP A 387 7.16 -5.12 31.52
C ASP A 387 8.38 -5.16 30.57
N SER A 388 8.16 -5.66 29.35
CA SER A 388 9.14 -5.68 28.26
C SER A 388 8.56 -5.10 26.97
N ILE A 389 9.36 -4.29 26.29
CA ILE A 389 9.03 -3.63 25.02
C ILE A 389 10.16 -3.97 24.04
N SER A 390 9.84 -4.61 22.91
CA SER A 390 10.82 -5.00 21.91
C SER A 390 10.46 -4.45 20.53
N PHE A 391 11.37 -3.67 19.95
CA PHE A 391 11.32 -3.24 18.55
C PHE A 391 12.34 -4.05 17.75
N THR A 392 11.95 -4.50 16.56
CA THR A 392 12.82 -5.29 15.67
C THR A 392 13.39 -4.41 14.57
N GLY A 393 14.45 -4.85 13.88
CA GLY A 393 14.83 -4.24 12.60
C GLY A 393 15.22 -2.76 12.69
N CYS A 394 15.91 -2.32 13.75
CA CYS A 394 16.31 -0.92 13.95
C CYS A 394 17.76 -0.68 13.51
N LYS A 395 18.07 0.42 12.82
CA LYS A 395 19.47 0.76 12.49
C LYS A 395 20.25 1.15 13.75
N ALA A 396 21.47 0.63 13.90
CA ALA A 396 22.30 0.84 15.10
C ALA A 396 22.75 2.30 15.28
N GLU A 397 23.00 3.01 14.17
CA GLU A 397 23.68 4.30 14.16
C GLU A 397 22.81 5.52 14.54
N ILE A 398 21.63 5.31 15.11
CA ILE A 398 20.58 6.31 15.33
C ILE A 398 20.25 6.42 16.83
N ASP A 399 20.05 7.64 17.32
CA ASP A 399 19.48 7.89 18.65
C ASP A 399 17.95 7.79 18.59
N TYR A 400 17.38 6.98 19.48
CA TYR A 400 15.93 6.75 19.55
C TYR A 400 15.32 7.26 20.85
N ARG A 401 14.00 7.44 20.83
CA ARG A 401 13.21 7.73 22.02
C ARG A 401 11.94 6.92 22.08
N LEU A 402 11.63 6.35 23.24
CA LEU A 402 10.33 5.78 23.55
C LEU A 402 9.28 6.88 23.68
N LEU A 403 8.16 6.69 23.01
CA LEU A 403 7.02 7.61 22.96
C LEU A 403 5.73 6.85 23.29
N ARG A 404 4.80 7.53 23.95
CA ARG A 404 3.44 7.02 24.25
C ARG A 404 2.40 7.92 23.60
N PHE A 405 1.24 7.38 23.27
CA PHE A 405 0.15 8.16 22.68
C PHE A 405 -0.98 8.33 23.69
N SER A 406 -1.24 9.58 24.10
CA SER A 406 -2.24 9.92 25.12
C SER A 406 -2.93 11.24 24.77
N ASN A 407 -4.23 11.35 25.05
CA ASN A 407 -5.05 12.55 24.77
C ASN A 407 -4.89 13.08 23.33
N LYS A 408 -4.87 12.16 22.34
CA LYS A 408 -4.66 12.45 20.91
C LYS A 408 -3.31 13.12 20.57
N LYS A 409 -2.31 13.00 21.45
CA LYS A 409 -0.96 13.54 21.27
C LYS A 409 0.09 12.46 21.52
N LEU A 410 1.20 12.57 20.80
CA LEU A 410 2.40 11.77 21.04
C LEU A 410 3.22 12.48 22.13
N LEU A 411 3.53 11.77 23.21
CA LEU A 411 4.25 12.27 24.39
C LEU A 411 5.51 11.43 24.62
N HIS A 412 6.48 12.01 25.31
CA HIS A 412 7.68 11.27 25.72
C HIS A 412 7.34 10.22 26.78
N TYR A 413 7.92 9.03 26.66
CA TYR A 413 8.01 8.11 27.79
C TYR A 413 9.07 8.66 28.79
N PRO A 414 8.84 8.62 30.11
CA PRO A 414 9.86 8.94 31.12
C PRO A 414 11.10 8.08 30.92
N ASP A 415 12.30 8.64 31.07
CA ASP A 415 13.59 7.93 30.87
C ASP A 415 13.61 7.07 29.60
N GLY A 416 13.03 7.59 28.52
CA GLY A 416 12.80 6.87 27.27
C GLY A 416 13.90 7.06 26.22
N PHE A 417 15.01 7.71 26.54
CA PHE A 417 16.07 8.03 25.57
C PHE A 417 17.05 6.84 25.43
N LEU A 418 17.32 6.43 24.19
CA LEU A 418 18.10 5.24 23.86
C LEU A 418 19.21 5.67 22.89
N THR A 419 20.43 5.80 23.39
CA THR A 419 21.56 6.33 22.60
C THR A 419 22.23 5.27 21.76
N LYS A 420 22.73 5.67 20.58
CA LYS A 420 23.64 4.91 19.72
C LYS A 420 24.80 4.26 20.47
N SER A 421 25.35 4.93 21.48
CA SER A 421 26.46 4.43 22.31
C SER A 421 26.09 3.32 23.31
N ALA A 422 24.79 3.12 23.56
CA ALA A 422 24.26 2.13 24.49
C ALA A 422 23.52 0.98 23.76
N LEU A 423 23.49 1.01 22.43
CA LEU A 423 22.89 0.01 21.55
C LEU A 423 23.96 -0.80 20.78
N GLN A 424 25.22 -0.74 21.23
CA GLN A 424 26.35 -1.55 20.76
C GLN A 424 26.73 -2.59 21.82
#